data_AF-A0A8T8WTK1-F1
#
_entry.id   AF-A0A8T8WTK1-F1
#
_cell.length_a   1.000
_cell.length_b   1.000
_cell.length_c   1.000
_cell.angle_alpha   90.00
_cell.angle_beta   90.00
_cell.angle_gamma   90.00
#
_symmetry.space_group_name_H-M   'P 1'
#
loop_
_entity.id
_entity.type
_entity.pdbx_description
1 polymer ?
#
loop_
_entity_poly.entity_id
_entity_poly.type
_entity_poly.pdbx_seq_one_letter_code
_entity_poly.pdbx_strand_id
1 'polypeptide(L)'
;MSSSTPLVAPPHILQLLSTLHKKRKARVVSSDILDSLADSQTPVLKQDEFDRLMLDKFIALDADKCQFVYQLLTAMGATTVIEADTSFGVSAIYLALAVGKTAARTGTSGTVIATEKEPSKAAIARGFWAECGPGVERVIVLREGDLLVTLQEGVSEVDVLLLDTWCALELPTLKTVLPRLRGYKELLAFLRDPGNGFRNVTLPFTGGRGFEMNTYSP
;
A
#
# COMPACT_ATOMS: atom_id res chain seq x y z
N MET A 1 -17.40 2.41 -23.10
CA MET A 1 -16.45 3.55 -23.14
C MET A 1 -15.12 3.03 -22.60
N SER A 2 -14.01 3.22 -23.31
CA SER A 2 -12.68 2.84 -22.80
C SER A 2 -12.38 3.70 -21.57
N SER A 3 -12.35 3.13 -20.38
CA SER A 3 -11.94 3.88 -19.19
C SER A 3 -10.46 4.22 -19.35
N SER A 4 -10.12 5.50 -19.49
CA SER A 4 -8.72 5.91 -19.51
C SER A 4 -8.11 5.56 -18.15
N THR A 5 -7.11 4.67 -18.14
CA THR A 5 -6.39 4.38 -16.91
C THR A 5 -5.67 5.64 -16.44
N PRO A 6 -5.79 6.02 -15.16
CA PRO A 6 -5.04 7.14 -14.61
C PRO A 6 -3.52 6.86 -14.53
N LEU A 7 -3.11 5.60 -14.67
CA LEU A 7 -1.72 5.18 -14.58
C LEU A 7 -0.93 5.54 -15.85
N VAL A 8 0.11 6.36 -15.69
CA VAL A 8 1.05 6.67 -16.77
C VAL A 8 2.33 5.86 -16.55
N ALA A 9 2.58 4.89 -17.42
CA ALA A 9 3.76 4.02 -17.40
C ALA A 9 4.09 3.49 -18.81
N PRO A 10 5.34 3.05 -19.05
CA PRO A 10 5.71 2.37 -20.28
C PRO A 10 4.79 1.16 -20.60
N PRO A 11 4.56 0.85 -21.89
CA PRO A 11 3.63 -0.22 -22.29
C PRO A 11 3.95 -1.60 -21.70
N HIS A 12 5.24 -1.95 -21.52
CA HIS A 12 5.62 -3.25 -20.95
C HIS A 12 5.19 -3.37 -19.48
N ILE A 13 5.28 -2.29 -18.70
CA ILE A 13 4.83 -2.26 -17.30
C ILE A 13 3.30 -2.40 -17.23
N LEU A 14 2.57 -1.69 -18.10
CA LEU A 14 1.11 -1.80 -18.17
C LEU A 14 0.66 -3.22 -18.51
N GLN A 15 1.36 -3.89 -19.43
CA GLN A 15 1.10 -5.27 -19.81
C GLN A 15 1.41 -6.25 -18.66
N LEU A 16 2.53 -6.05 -17.96
CA LEU A 16 2.89 -6.83 -16.78
C LEU A 16 1.81 -6.71 -15.70
N LEU A 17 1.44 -5.48 -15.30
CA LEU A 17 0.41 -5.22 -14.30
C LEU A 17 -0.94 -5.85 -14.68
N SER A 18 -1.36 -5.73 -15.94
CA SER A 18 -2.57 -6.40 -16.46
C SER A 18 -2.50 -7.92 -16.30
N THR A 19 -1.34 -8.52 -16.57
CA THR A 19 -1.11 -9.96 -16.42
C THR A 19 -1.15 -10.39 -14.96
N LEU A 20 -0.49 -9.65 -14.07
CA LEU A 20 -0.45 -9.94 -12.63
C LEU A 20 -1.84 -9.85 -12.00
N HIS A 21 -2.62 -8.81 -12.34
CA HIS A 21 -4.00 -8.67 -11.87
C HIS A 21 -4.95 -9.75 -12.41
N LYS A 22 -4.72 -10.25 -13.63
CA LYS A 22 -5.47 -11.40 -14.16
C LYS A 22 -5.10 -12.71 -13.45
N LYS A 23 -3.81 -12.96 -13.21
CA LYS A 23 -3.32 -14.14 -12.48
C LYS A 23 -3.88 -14.18 -11.05
N ARG A 24 -4.03 -13.03 -10.40
CA ARG A 24 -4.70 -12.91 -9.09
C ARG A 24 -6.13 -13.44 -9.12
N LYS A 25 -6.97 -12.95 -10.04
CA LYS A 25 -8.39 -13.34 -10.13
C LYS A 25 -8.60 -14.84 -10.31
N ALA A 26 -7.64 -15.54 -10.92
CA ALA A 26 -7.68 -17.00 -11.10
C ALA A 26 -7.32 -17.81 -9.84
N ARG A 27 -6.76 -17.19 -8.80
CA ARG A 27 -6.28 -17.85 -7.56
C ARG A 27 -7.02 -17.41 -6.29
N VAL A 28 -8.04 -16.54 -6.38
CA VAL A 28 -8.82 -16.10 -5.21
C VAL A 28 -9.85 -17.18 -4.85
N VAL A 29 -9.63 -17.83 -3.70
CA VAL A 29 -10.70 -18.50 -2.94
C VAL A 29 -11.52 -17.39 -2.23
N SER A 30 -12.85 -17.47 -2.30
CA SER A 30 -13.78 -16.38 -1.93
C SER A 30 -13.42 -15.66 -0.62
N SER A 31 -13.48 -14.32 -0.64
CA SER A 31 -13.34 -13.45 0.54
C SER A 31 -14.30 -13.82 1.66
N ASP A 32 -15.44 -14.42 1.32
CA ASP A 32 -16.47 -14.88 2.27
C ASP A 32 -15.90 -15.90 3.27
N ILE A 33 -14.91 -16.70 2.88
CA ILE A 33 -14.28 -17.68 3.78
C ILE A 33 -13.36 -16.94 4.77
N LEU A 34 -12.64 -15.92 4.33
CA LEU A 34 -11.71 -15.16 5.20
C LEU A 34 -12.46 -14.30 6.22
N ASP A 35 -13.57 -13.66 5.82
CA ASP A 35 -14.39 -12.87 6.74
C ASP A 35 -15.14 -13.81 7.73
N SER A 36 -15.62 -14.98 7.29
CA SER A 36 -16.22 -15.98 8.20
C SER A 36 -15.24 -16.57 9.23
N LEU A 37 -13.94 -16.61 8.91
CA LEU A 37 -12.87 -17.05 9.83
C LEU A 37 -12.42 -15.95 10.80
N ALA A 38 -12.67 -14.68 10.47
CA ALA A 38 -12.42 -13.54 11.34
C ALA A 38 -13.58 -13.29 12.32
N ASP A 39 -14.82 -13.56 11.91
CA ASP A 39 -16.04 -13.35 12.72
C ASP A 39 -16.41 -14.54 13.63
N SER A 40 -15.83 -15.72 13.42
CA SER A 40 -16.17 -16.89 14.24
C SER A 40 -15.38 -16.88 15.55
N GLN A 41 -16.09 -16.92 16.68
CA GLN A 41 -15.58 -17.30 18.01
C GLN A 41 -15.14 -18.78 18.06
N THR A 42 -14.51 -19.28 17.00
CA THR A 42 -13.87 -20.58 16.93
C THR A 42 -12.43 -20.47 17.41
N PRO A 43 -11.91 -21.50 18.09
CA PRO A 43 -10.63 -21.43 18.77
C PRO A 43 -9.56 -21.05 17.77
N VAL A 44 -8.89 -19.93 18.05
CA VAL A 44 -7.66 -19.41 17.42
C VAL A 44 -7.02 -20.49 16.55
N LEU A 45 -7.21 -20.41 15.23
CA LEU A 45 -6.28 -21.06 14.32
C LEU A 45 -4.90 -20.59 14.78
N LYS A 46 -4.03 -21.52 15.16
CA LYS A 46 -2.67 -21.15 15.58
C LYS A 46 -2.09 -20.29 14.47
N GLN A 47 -1.44 -19.19 14.83
CA GLN A 47 -0.94 -18.20 13.87
C GLN A 47 -0.16 -18.89 12.73
N ASP A 48 0.58 -19.95 13.04
CA ASP A 48 1.30 -20.81 12.09
C ASP A 48 0.41 -21.54 11.05
N GLU A 49 -0.79 -22.00 11.42
CA GLU A 49 -1.72 -22.67 10.52
C GLU A 49 -2.43 -21.68 9.58
N PHE A 50 -2.74 -20.48 10.09
CA PHE A 50 -3.27 -19.40 9.28
C PHE A 50 -2.20 -18.82 8.35
N ASP A 51 -0.97 -18.60 8.84
CA ASP A 51 0.18 -18.17 8.05
C ASP A 51 0.38 -19.15 6.88
N ARG A 52 0.35 -20.47 7.15
CA ARG A 52 0.41 -21.51 6.09
C ARG A 52 -0.72 -21.42 5.07
N LEU A 53 -1.94 -21.12 5.51
CA LEU A 53 -3.10 -20.95 4.63
C LEU A 53 -2.98 -19.69 3.73
N MET A 54 -2.24 -18.69 4.19
CA MET A 54 -2.07 -17.41 3.52
C MET A 54 -0.81 -17.33 2.65
N LEU A 55 0.18 -18.20 2.89
CA LEU A 55 1.43 -18.30 2.10
C LEU A 55 1.18 -18.39 0.58
N ASP A 56 0.16 -19.15 0.17
CA ASP A 56 -0.13 -19.41 -1.25
C ASP A 56 -1.18 -18.45 -1.85
N LYS A 57 -1.77 -17.57 -1.03
CA LYS A 57 -2.86 -16.71 -1.48
C LYS A 57 -2.31 -15.40 -2.04
N PHE A 58 -2.62 -15.16 -3.32
CA PHE A 58 -2.30 -13.93 -4.02
C PHE A 58 -3.27 -12.81 -3.62
N ILE A 59 -3.18 -12.36 -2.37
CA ILE A 59 -3.93 -11.21 -1.87
C ILE A 59 -3.05 -10.00 -2.16
N ALA A 60 -3.33 -9.34 -3.28
CA ALA A 60 -2.76 -8.04 -3.61
C ALA A 60 -3.89 -7.01 -3.59
N LEU A 61 -3.55 -5.73 -3.47
CA LEU A 61 -4.51 -4.66 -3.68
C LEU A 61 -5.16 -4.77 -5.09
N ASP A 62 -6.44 -4.40 -5.21
CA ASP A 62 -7.16 -4.39 -6.50
C ASP A 62 -6.59 -3.33 -7.45
N ALA A 63 -6.67 -3.59 -8.77
CA ALA A 63 -6.07 -2.71 -9.77
C ALA A 63 -6.61 -1.27 -9.72
N ASP A 64 -7.90 -1.10 -9.42
CA ASP A 64 -8.57 0.19 -9.24
C ASP A 64 -8.09 0.91 -7.97
N LYS A 65 -7.94 0.19 -6.85
CA LYS A 65 -7.34 0.72 -5.62
C LYS A 65 -5.89 1.16 -5.85
N CYS A 66 -5.10 0.36 -6.55
CA CYS A 66 -3.73 0.71 -6.91
C CYS A 66 -3.66 1.97 -7.77
N GLN A 67 -4.55 2.08 -8.76
CA GLN A 67 -4.67 3.25 -9.62
C GLN A 67 -5.07 4.51 -8.84
N PHE A 68 -5.98 4.37 -7.88
CA PHE A 68 -6.35 5.45 -6.97
C PHE A 68 -5.15 5.89 -6.11
N VAL A 69 -4.46 4.96 -5.46
CA VAL A 69 -3.28 5.26 -4.63
C VAL A 69 -2.18 5.92 -5.47
N TYR A 70 -1.92 5.44 -6.69
CA TYR A 70 -0.99 6.08 -7.62
C TYR A 70 -1.32 7.56 -7.86
N GLN A 71 -2.60 7.87 -8.10
CA GLN A 71 -3.04 9.25 -8.32
C GLN A 71 -2.91 10.09 -7.05
N LEU A 72 -3.32 9.55 -5.91
CA LEU A 72 -3.21 10.23 -4.61
C LEU A 72 -1.76 10.62 -4.31
N LEU A 73 -0.83 9.67 -4.41
CA LEU A 73 0.60 9.90 -4.18
C LEU A 73 1.19 10.93 -5.16
N THR A 74 0.79 10.86 -6.43
CA THR A 74 1.22 11.82 -7.45
C THR A 74 0.72 13.23 -7.13
N ALA A 75 -0.55 13.35 -6.71
CA ALA A 75 -1.17 14.63 -6.37
C ALA A 75 -0.59 15.25 -5.08
N MET A 76 -0.29 14.42 -4.08
CA MET A 76 0.39 14.84 -2.85
C MET A 76 1.84 15.25 -3.09
N GLY A 77 2.44 14.84 -4.21
CA GLY A 77 3.88 14.96 -4.41
C GLY A 77 4.65 14.14 -3.38
N ALA A 78 4.17 12.94 -3.07
CA ALA A 78 4.80 12.06 -2.08
C ALA A 78 6.20 11.62 -2.56
N THR A 79 7.15 11.65 -1.63
CA THR A 79 8.56 11.30 -1.86
C THR A 79 8.98 10.11 -1.03
N THR A 80 8.49 9.97 0.20
CA THR A 80 8.77 8.80 1.05
C THR A 80 7.48 8.08 1.38
N VAL A 81 7.34 6.84 0.89
CA VAL A 81 6.14 6.01 1.12
C VAL A 81 6.56 4.70 1.77
N ILE A 82 5.83 4.26 2.79
CA ILE A 82 5.99 2.93 3.38
C ILE A 82 4.81 2.07 2.94
N GLU A 83 5.10 0.87 2.45
CA GLU A 83 4.13 -0.20 2.25
C GLU A 83 4.38 -1.28 3.30
N ALA A 84 3.42 -1.44 4.21
CA ALA A 84 3.44 -2.51 5.19
C ALA A 84 2.81 -3.76 4.57
N ASP A 85 3.65 -4.76 4.31
CA ASP A 85 3.32 -6.06 3.72
C ASP A 85 3.04 -6.00 2.20
N THR A 86 4.11 -6.07 1.39
CA THR A 86 4.04 -5.96 -0.07
C THR A 86 3.61 -7.25 -0.77
N SER A 87 3.61 -8.39 -0.09
CA SER A 87 3.27 -9.69 -0.67
C SER A 87 4.12 -9.97 -1.92
N PHE A 88 3.48 -10.21 -3.07
CA PHE A 88 4.15 -10.41 -4.35
C PHE A 88 4.59 -9.11 -5.06
N GLY A 89 4.51 -7.94 -4.40
CA GLY A 89 5.10 -6.69 -4.88
C GLY A 89 4.32 -5.95 -5.96
N VAL A 90 3.05 -6.30 -6.20
CA VAL A 90 2.25 -5.70 -7.30
C VAL A 90 1.92 -4.23 -6.99
N SER A 91 1.46 -3.93 -5.78
CA SER A 91 1.13 -2.58 -5.33
C SER A 91 2.38 -1.70 -5.25
N ALA A 92 3.52 -2.23 -4.79
CA ALA A 92 4.81 -1.53 -4.80
C ALA A 92 5.19 -0.92 -6.16
N ILE A 93 4.84 -1.59 -7.28
CA ILE A 93 5.07 -1.05 -8.63
C ILE A 93 4.32 0.28 -8.83
N TYR A 94 3.06 0.35 -8.39
CA TYR A 94 2.26 1.59 -8.49
C TYR A 94 2.82 2.69 -7.61
N LEU A 95 3.23 2.36 -6.38
CA LEU A 95 3.84 3.31 -5.45
C LEU A 95 5.13 3.87 -6.06
N ALA A 96 5.99 3.00 -6.60
CA ALA A 96 7.26 3.39 -7.21
C ALA A 96 7.08 4.25 -8.46
N LEU A 97 6.06 3.96 -9.29
CA LEU A 97 5.74 4.80 -10.44
C LEU A 97 5.27 6.20 -10.03
N ALA A 98 4.47 6.31 -8.96
CA ALA A 98 4.02 7.61 -8.45
C ALA A 98 5.18 8.42 -7.85
N VAL A 99 5.95 7.79 -6.96
CA VAL A 99 7.11 8.41 -6.29
C VAL A 99 8.19 8.78 -7.31
N GLY A 100 8.51 7.91 -8.26
CA GLY A 100 9.47 8.20 -9.34
C GLY A 100 9.02 9.36 -10.23
N LYS A 101 7.71 9.49 -10.50
CA LYS A 101 7.15 10.64 -11.22
C LYS A 101 7.28 11.94 -10.43
N THR A 102 7.03 11.91 -9.12
CA THR A 102 7.28 13.05 -8.24
C THR A 102 8.76 13.45 -8.26
N ALA A 103 9.66 12.48 -8.08
CA ALA A 103 11.09 12.70 -8.07
C ALA A 103 11.60 13.35 -9.36
N ALA A 104 11.15 12.86 -10.52
CA ALA A 104 11.49 13.43 -11.82
C ALA A 104 10.99 14.88 -11.98
N ARG A 105 9.83 15.21 -11.41
CA ARG A 105 9.23 16.55 -11.49
C ARG A 105 9.88 17.56 -10.53
N THR A 106 10.27 17.13 -9.32
CA THR A 106 10.78 18.03 -8.28
C THR A 106 12.30 18.05 -8.18
N GLY A 107 13.00 17.07 -8.76
CA GLY A 107 14.43 16.87 -8.58
C GLY A 107 14.81 16.32 -7.19
N THR A 108 13.82 15.98 -6.36
CA THR A 108 14.01 15.37 -5.04
C THR A 108 14.10 13.86 -5.19
N SER A 109 14.97 13.19 -4.41
CA SER A 109 14.97 11.74 -4.37
C SER A 109 13.66 11.20 -3.80
N GLY A 110 13.17 10.09 -4.34
CA GLY A 110 11.96 9.43 -3.86
C GLY A 110 12.26 7.98 -3.49
N THR A 111 11.58 7.46 -2.48
CA THR A 111 11.76 6.10 -1.98
C THR A 111 10.45 5.47 -1.53
N VAL A 112 10.24 4.22 -1.93
CA VAL A 112 9.21 3.33 -1.42
C VAL A 112 9.88 2.29 -0.55
N ILE A 113 9.57 2.25 0.75
CA ILE A 113 10.03 1.20 1.65
C ILE A 113 8.94 0.13 1.71
N ALA A 114 9.20 -1.01 1.07
CA ALA A 114 8.29 -2.17 1.09
C ALA A 114 8.77 -3.17 2.14
N THR A 115 7.85 -3.77 2.91
CA THR A 115 8.19 -4.85 3.86
C THR A 115 7.59 -6.18 3.40
N GLU A 116 8.33 -7.28 3.58
CA GLU A 116 7.80 -8.63 3.37
C GLU A 116 8.48 -9.60 4.33
N LYS A 117 7.70 -10.40 5.04
CA LYS A 117 8.20 -11.36 6.02
C LYS A 117 8.80 -12.60 5.35
N GLU A 118 8.19 -13.07 4.26
CA GLU A 118 8.52 -14.33 3.59
C GLU A 118 9.52 -14.14 2.44
N PRO A 119 10.75 -14.69 2.54
CA PRO A 119 11.79 -14.51 1.53
C PRO A 119 11.39 -15.01 0.13
N SER A 120 10.55 -16.03 0.03
CA SER A 120 10.06 -16.57 -1.25
C SER A 120 9.18 -15.57 -2.01
N LYS A 121 8.28 -14.87 -1.29
CA LYS A 121 7.45 -13.79 -1.87
C LYS A 121 8.30 -12.58 -2.21
N ALA A 122 9.23 -12.20 -1.33
CA ALA A 122 10.19 -11.13 -1.55
C ALA A 122 11.01 -11.34 -2.84
N ALA A 123 11.48 -12.57 -3.09
CA ALA A 123 12.22 -12.91 -4.31
C ALA A 123 11.36 -12.75 -5.57
N ILE A 124 10.09 -13.17 -5.53
CA ILE A 124 9.15 -13.00 -6.65
C ILE A 124 8.87 -11.52 -6.90
N ALA A 125 8.62 -10.74 -5.84
CA ALA A 125 8.39 -9.30 -5.90
C ALA A 125 9.57 -8.58 -6.59
N ARG A 126 10.80 -8.88 -6.20
CA ARG A 126 12.01 -8.36 -6.86
C ARG A 126 12.07 -8.72 -8.34
N GLY A 127 11.69 -9.94 -8.71
CA GLY A 127 11.61 -10.36 -10.11
C GLY A 127 10.69 -9.44 -10.93
N PHE A 128 9.48 -9.16 -10.42
CA PHE A 128 8.55 -8.27 -11.11
C PHE A 128 9.05 -6.82 -11.18
N TRP A 129 9.74 -6.33 -10.16
CA TRP A 129 10.33 -4.98 -10.18
C TRP A 129 11.48 -4.86 -11.16
N ALA A 130 12.31 -5.91 -11.27
CA ALA A 130 13.37 -5.98 -12.28
C ALA A 130 12.79 -6.00 -13.70
N GLU A 131 11.70 -6.75 -13.94
CA GLU A 131 10.97 -6.74 -15.22
C GLU A 131 10.40 -5.35 -15.58
N CYS A 132 10.01 -4.56 -14.57
CA CYS A 132 9.59 -3.17 -14.79
C CYS A 132 10.75 -2.27 -15.26
N GLY A 133 11.97 -2.61 -14.87
CA GLY A 133 13.19 -1.90 -15.21
C GLY A 133 13.67 -0.95 -14.12
N PRO A 134 14.85 -0.33 -14.32
CA PRO A 134 15.60 0.28 -13.24
C PRO A 134 14.99 1.58 -12.72
N GLY A 135 14.03 2.18 -13.44
CA GLY A 135 13.25 3.31 -12.95
C GLY A 135 12.31 2.95 -11.79
N VAL A 136 11.80 1.71 -11.76
CA VAL A 136 10.97 1.20 -10.67
C VAL A 136 11.85 0.60 -9.57
N GLU A 137 12.80 -0.26 -9.96
CA GLU A 137 13.66 -0.99 -9.03
C GLU A 137 14.43 -0.07 -8.08
N ARG A 138 15.04 1.01 -8.59
CA ARG A 138 15.83 1.94 -7.77
C ARG A 138 15.04 2.75 -6.76
N VAL A 139 13.72 2.87 -6.97
CA VAL A 139 12.83 3.61 -6.07
C VAL A 139 12.39 2.72 -4.90
N ILE A 140 12.43 1.39 -5.06
CA ILE A 140 11.94 0.44 -4.05
C ILE A 140 13.09 -0.06 -3.19
N VAL A 141 12.95 0.11 -1.88
CA VAL A 141 13.81 -0.49 -0.85
C VAL A 141 13.00 -1.57 -0.15
N LEU A 142 13.29 -2.84 -0.46
CA LEU A 142 12.65 -3.98 0.19
C LEU A 142 13.37 -4.32 1.49
N ARG A 143 12.61 -4.38 2.58
CA ARG A 143 13.04 -4.87 3.89
C ARG A 143 12.40 -6.22 4.17
N GLU A 144 13.24 -7.26 4.16
CA GLU A 144 12.80 -8.62 4.46
C GLU A 144 12.80 -8.88 5.97
N GLY A 145 11.75 -9.55 6.46
CA GLY A 145 11.57 -9.93 7.85
C GLY A 145 10.35 -9.29 8.52
N ASP A 146 10.28 -9.40 9.85
CA ASP A 146 9.19 -8.81 10.62
C ASP A 146 9.14 -7.29 10.44
N LEU A 147 8.03 -6.78 9.91
CA LEU A 147 7.83 -5.36 9.65
C LEU A 147 7.97 -4.50 10.93
N LEU A 148 7.59 -5.02 12.10
CA LEU A 148 7.69 -4.29 13.36
C LEU A 148 9.12 -4.14 13.84
N VAL A 149 10.04 -4.97 13.33
CA VAL A 149 11.49 -4.87 13.55
C VAL A 149 12.10 -4.02 12.44
N THR A 150 11.82 -4.34 11.18
CA THR A 150 12.46 -3.68 10.03
C THR A 150 12.11 -2.20 9.91
N LEU A 151 10.98 -1.75 10.44
CA LEU A 151 10.57 -0.33 10.41
C LEU A 151 11.08 0.51 11.60
N GLN A 152 11.80 -0.09 12.57
CA GLN A 152 12.26 0.65 13.77
C GLN A 152 13.39 1.64 13.47
N GLU A 153 14.22 1.34 12.48
CA GLU A 153 15.46 2.07 12.18
C GLU A 153 15.56 2.46 10.71
N GLY A 154 16.38 3.48 10.40
CA GLY A 154 16.64 3.89 9.02
C GLY A 154 15.41 4.36 8.24
N VAL A 155 14.34 4.78 8.93
CA VAL A 155 13.15 5.39 8.34
C VAL A 155 13.20 6.88 8.66
N SER A 156 13.28 7.73 7.63
CA SER A 156 13.21 9.19 7.72
C SER A 156 11.75 9.67 7.82
N GLU A 157 11.48 10.95 7.60
CA GLU A 157 10.11 11.45 7.50
C GLU A 157 9.34 10.73 6.38
N VAL A 158 8.12 10.29 6.67
CA VAL A 158 7.26 9.47 5.81
C VAL A 158 6.05 10.28 5.37
N ASP A 159 5.81 10.43 4.08
CA ASP A 159 4.63 11.14 3.58
C ASP A 159 3.36 10.27 3.72
N VAL A 160 3.47 8.98 3.41
CA VAL A 160 2.33 8.04 3.41
C VAL A 160 2.75 6.67 3.94
N LEU A 161 1.90 6.10 4.80
CA LEU A 161 1.93 4.70 5.19
C LEU A 161 0.72 3.99 4.57
N LEU A 162 0.96 3.03 3.68
CA LEU A 162 -0.04 2.10 3.19
C LEU A 162 -0.05 0.86 4.10
N LEU A 163 -1.14 0.68 4.82
CA LEU A 163 -1.40 -0.52 5.63
C LEU A 163 -2.14 -1.55 4.77
N ASP A 164 -1.41 -2.46 4.14
CA ASP A 164 -1.96 -3.61 3.39
C ASP A 164 -1.57 -4.92 4.10
N THR A 165 -1.67 -4.91 5.43
CA THR A 165 -1.22 -6.00 6.30
C THR A 165 -2.41 -6.64 7.03
N TRP A 166 -2.12 -7.67 7.83
CA TRP A 166 -3.13 -8.33 8.65
C TRP A 166 -3.66 -7.38 9.74
N CYS A 167 -4.97 -7.41 10.01
CA CYS A 167 -5.62 -6.43 10.91
C CYS A 167 -4.98 -6.34 12.30
N ALA A 168 -4.46 -7.46 12.83
CA ALA A 168 -3.76 -7.48 14.12
C ALA A 168 -2.44 -6.69 14.11
N LEU A 169 -1.79 -6.54 12.95
CA LEU A 169 -0.53 -5.81 12.76
C LEU A 169 -0.72 -4.35 12.36
N GLU A 170 -1.91 -3.95 11.86
CA GLU A 170 -2.18 -2.57 11.43
C GLU A 170 -1.87 -1.54 12.52
N LEU A 171 -2.44 -1.72 13.73
CA LEU A 171 -2.26 -0.79 14.84
C LEU A 171 -0.81 -0.78 15.38
N PRO A 172 -0.15 -1.93 15.65
CA PRO A 172 1.27 -1.95 15.97
C PRO A 172 2.14 -1.26 14.92
N THR A 173 1.89 -1.50 13.63
CA THR A 173 2.63 -0.88 12.52
C THR A 173 2.45 0.64 12.53
N LEU A 174 1.21 1.10 12.66
CA LEU A 174 0.91 2.52 12.76
C LEU A 174 1.68 3.14 13.93
N LYS A 175 1.67 2.53 15.12
CA LYS A 175 2.41 3.05 16.28
C LYS A 175 3.92 3.16 16.03
N THR A 176 4.51 2.22 15.29
CA THR A 176 5.94 2.24 14.93
C THR A 176 6.29 3.38 13.98
N VAL A 177 5.42 3.66 13.00
CA VAL A 177 5.66 4.66 11.95
C VAL A 177 5.17 6.05 12.34
N LEU A 178 4.13 6.16 13.17
CA LEU A 178 3.47 7.43 13.54
C LEU A 178 4.43 8.56 13.98
N PRO A 179 5.51 8.30 14.74
CA PRO A 179 6.47 9.35 15.11
C PRO A 179 7.20 9.98 13.92
N ARG A 180 7.24 9.29 12.78
CA ARG A 180 7.95 9.67 11.55
C ARG A 180 7.00 10.08 10.42
N LEU A 181 5.71 9.78 10.57
CA LEU A 181 4.71 10.21 9.60
C LEU A 181 4.67 11.74 9.60
N ARG A 182 4.83 12.32 8.41
CA ARG A 182 4.89 13.75 8.20
C ARG A 182 3.75 14.42 8.93
N GLY A 183 4.13 15.21 9.93
CA GLY A 183 3.20 15.77 10.87
C GLY A 183 2.46 16.94 10.25
N TYR A 184 1.23 16.72 9.81
CA TYR A 184 0.26 17.81 9.69
C TYR A 184 -0.38 18.09 11.05
N LYS A 185 0.26 17.80 12.19
CA LYS A 185 -0.38 17.81 13.52
C LYS A 185 -1.12 19.12 13.83
N GLU A 186 -0.48 20.25 13.56
CA GLU A 186 -1.08 21.58 13.74
C GLU A 186 -2.18 21.86 12.70
N LEU A 187 -1.94 21.49 11.44
CA LEU A 187 -2.93 21.63 10.38
C LEU A 187 -4.16 20.72 10.60
N LEU A 188 -3.98 19.48 11.03
CA LEU A 188 -5.03 18.52 11.34
C LEU A 188 -5.77 18.92 12.62
N ALA A 189 -5.07 19.47 13.61
CA ALA A 189 -5.74 20.07 14.76
C ALA A 189 -6.63 21.25 14.32
N PHE A 190 -6.12 22.13 13.45
CA PHE A 190 -6.88 23.22 12.87
C PHE A 190 -8.06 22.75 12.01
N LEU A 191 -7.88 21.72 11.17
CA LEU A 191 -8.89 21.14 10.28
C LEU A 191 -9.95 20.29 11.02
N ARG A 192 -9.62 19.74 12.19
CA ARG A 192 -10.54 18.96 13.03
C ARG A 192 -11.27 19.80 14.07
N ASP A 193 -10.82 21.04 14.29
CA ASP A 193 -11.50 21.98 15.15
C ASP A 193 -12.85 22.40 14.52
N PRO A 194 -13.99 22.09 15.17
CA PRO A 194 -15.31 22.45 14.67
C PRO A 194 -15.52 23.96 14.49
N GLY A 195 -14.72 24.80 15.17
CA GLY A 195 -14.78 26.27 15.08
C GLY A 195 -14.17 26.84 13.80
N ASN A 196 -13.41 26.05 13.03
CA ASN A 196 -12.69 26.52 11.84
C ASN A 196 -13.41 26.25 10.51
N GLY A 197 -14.65 25.71 10.55
CA GLY A 197 -15.52 25.62 9.37
C GLY A 197 -15.29 24.44 8.42
N PHE A 198 -14.43 23.47 8.78
CA PHE A 198 -14.17 22.28 7.97
C PHE A 198 -15.11 21.11 8.32
N ARG A 199 -15.47 20.29 7.31
CA ARG A 199 -16.24 19.04 7.49
C ARG A 199 -15.43 17.84 7.00
N ASN A 200 -15.34 16.80 7.82
CA ASN A 200 -14.63 15.54 7.53
C ASN A 200 -15.63 14.44 7.15
N VAL A 201 -15.29 13.61 6.15
CA VAL A 201 -16.13 12.49 5.70
C VAL A 201 -15.26 11.25 5.43
N THR A 202 -15.65 10.13 6.02
CA THR A 202 -15.14 8.79 5.67
C THR A 202 -15.78 8.35 4.35
N LEU A 203 -14.98 7.97 3.34
CA LEU A 203 -15.51 7.69 2.01
C LEU A 203 -16.30 6.36 1.97
N PRO A 204 -17.47 6.35 1.30
CA PRO A 204 -18.34 5.17 1.24
C PRO A 204 -17.92 4.23 0.11
N PHE A 205 -16.80 3.52 0.28
CA PHE A 205 -16.48 2.40 -0.61
C PHE A 205 -17.14 1.11 -0.09
N THR A 206 -17.83 0.40 -0.96
CA THR A 206 -18.45 -0.90 -0.65
C THR A 206 -17.39 -1.95 -0.34
N GLY A 207 -17.48 -2.62 0.82
CA GLY A 207 -16.57 -3.71 1.22
C GLY A 207 -16.03 -3.65 2.66
N GLY A 208 -16.53 -2.77 3.54
CA GLY A 208 -16.30 -2.85 4.99
C GLY A 208 -14.91 -2.45 5.50
N ARG A 209 -13.97 -2.05 4.64
CA ARG A 209 -12.64 -1.55 5.04
C ARG A 209 -12.42 -0.17 4.39
N GLY A 210 -12.68 0.88 5.19
CA GLY A 210 -12.85 2.26 4.73
C GLY A 210 -11.59 2.95 4.21
N PHE A 211 -11.81 4.00 3.41
CA PHE A 211 -10.80 4.93 2.91
C PHE A 211 -11.31 6.36 3.20
N GLU A 212 -10.45 7.35 3.43
CA GLU A 212 -10.89 8.72 3.81
C GLU A 212 -10.34 9.80 2.85
N MET A 213 -11.15 10.83 2.54
CA MET A 213 -10.75 11.98 1.72
C MET A 213 -11.44 13.26 2.21
N ASN A 214 -10.70 14.37 2.23
CA ASN A 214 -11.17 15.66 2.73
C ASN A 214 -11.22 16.69 1.59
N THR A 215 -12.28 17.52 1.53
CA THR A 215 -12.43 18.58 0.50
C THR A 215 -12.93 19.90 1.11
N TYR A 216 -12.44 21.02 0.59
CA TYR A 216 -12.79 22.39 0.98
C TYR A 216 -13.86 22.97 0.05
N SER A 217 -14.86 23.69 0.59
CA SER A 217 -15.79 24.50 -0.20
C SER A 217 -16.00 25.85 0.49
N PRO A 218 -15.90 26.97 -0.24
CA PRO A 218 -15.94 28.33 0.30
C PRO A 218 -17.29 28.75 0.88
#